data_AF-A0AB35BH42-F1
#
_entry.id   AF-A0AB35BH42-F1
#
_cell.length_a   1.000
_cell.length_b   1.000
_cell.length_c   1.000
_cell.angle_alpha   90.00
_cell.angle_beta   90.00
_cell.angle_gamma   90.00
#
_symmetry.space_group_name_H-M   'P 1'
#
loop_
_entity.id
_entity.type
_entity.pdbx_description
1 polymer ?
#
loop_
_entity_poly.entity_id
_entity_poly.type
_entity_poly.pdbx_seq_one_letter_code
_entity_poly.pdbx_strand_id
1 'polypeptide(L)'
;MSDLIDRAVTADVGGASEAVVAAGVLEAGRQADLIVGTGPLPGSDEWLAEEGTDIPAERQLAWQLVCLRIQLGAGIDSVETVMSLRRCGATWATIGRATGMTRQSAHERWGRQVAAILDPYGAGMPPAVPDDDPVAP
;
A
#
# COMPACT_ATOMS: atom_id res chain seq x y z
N MET A 1 5.56 19.59 -39.73
CA MET A 1 5.92 18.92 -38.47
C MET A 1 5.61 17.44 -38.67
N SER A 2 6.51 16.52 -38.34
CA SER A 2 6.35 15.09 -38.69
C SER A 2 5.06 14.51 -38.11
N ASP A 3 4.26 13.83 -38.94
CA ASP A 3 2.98 13.19 -38.59
C ASP A 3 3.09 12.31 -37.32
N LEU A 4 4.22 11.64 -37.14
CA LEU A 4 4.47 10.79 -35.97
C LEU A 4 4.65 11.59 -34.67
N ILE A 5 5.28 12.76 -34.72
CA ILE A 5 5.48 13.61 -33.54
C ILE A 5 4.16 14.24 -33.13
N ASP A 6 3.38 14.74 -34.09
CA ASP A 6 2.06 15.33 -33.84
C ASP A 6 1.10 14.30 -33.22
N ARG A 7 1.09 13.07 -33.76
CA ARG A 7 0.37 11.94 -33.17
C ARG A 7 0.83 11.61 -31.75
N ALA A 8 2.13 11.64 -31.48
CA ALA A 8 2.66 11.31 -30.15
C ALA A 8 2.27 12.33 -29.07
N VAL A 9 2.20 13.63 -29.40
CA VAL A 9 1.87 14.69 -28.43
C VAL A 9 0.36 14.91 -28.26
N THR A 10 -0.46 14.40 -29.18
CA THR A 10 -1.94 14.55 -29.14
C THR A 10 -2.68 13.28 -28.73
N ALA A 11 -2.02 12.12 -28.71
CA ALA A 11 -2.63 10.87 -28.29
C ALA A 11 -3.10 10.93 -26.82
N ASP A 12 -4.30 10.40 -26.56
CA ASP A 12 -4.74 10.11 -25.19
C ASP A 12 -3.96 8.91 -24.65
N VAL A 13 -3.19 9.15 -23.59
CA VAL A 13 -2.34 8.14 -22.94
C VAL A 13 -2.91 7.65 -21.60
N GLY A 14 -4.13 8.03 -21.23
CA GLY A 14 -4.73 7.71 -19.93
C GLY A 14 -4.71 6.21 -19.63
N GLY A 15 -5.35 5.40 -20.49
CA GLY A 15 -5.41 3.95 -20.29
C GLY A 15 -4.04 3.26 -20.35
N ALA A 16 -3.11 3.76 -21.15
CA ALA A 16 -1.73 3.24 -21.17
C ALA A 16 -1.00 3.56 -19.86
N SER A 17 -1.22 4.75 -19.29
CA SER A 17 -0.63 5.17 -18.03
C SER A 17 -1.16 4.33 -16.86
N GLU A 18 -2.48 4.10 -16.81
CA GLU A 18 -3.11 3.20 -15.84
C GLU A 18 -2.56 1.77 -15.92
N ALA A 19 -2.39 1.24 -17.15
CA ALA A 19 -1.82 -0.09 -17.35
C ALA A 19 -0.38 -0.19 -16.83
N VAL A 20 0.45 0.84 -17.03
CA VAL A 20 1.82 0.89 -16.51
C VAL A 20 1.81 0.94 -14.98
N VAL A 21 0.95 1.75 -14.37
CA VAL A 21 0.81 1.81 -12.90
C VAL A 21 0.37 0.45 -12.34
N ALA A 22 -0.66 -0.17 -12.92
CA ALA A 22 -1.15 -1.48 -12.50
C ALA A 22 -0.06 -2.55 -12.61
N ALA A 23 0.71 -2.57 -13.70
CA ALA A 23 1.85 -3.47 -13.87
C ALA A 23 2.92 -3.24 -12.79
N GLY A 24 3.21 -1.97 -12.46
CA GLY A 24 4.13 -1.60 -11.39
C GLY A 24 3.67 -2.06 -10.00
N VAL A 25 2.37 -1.95 -9.69
CA VAL A 25 1.79 -2.45 -8.43
C VAL A 25 1.92 -3.98 -8.34
N LEU A 26 1.62 -4.69 -9.43
CA LEU A 26 1.77 -6.15 -9.48
C LEU A 26 3.23 -6.59 -9.34
N GLU A 27 4.16 -5.86 -9.95
CA GLU A 27 5.59 -6.12 -9.80
C GLU A 27 6.07 -5.86 -8.37
N ALA A 28 5.60 -4.78 -7.73
CA ALA A 28 5.91 -4.53 -6.33
C ALA A 28 5.49 -5.70 -5.42
N GLY A 29 4.35 -6.33 -5.71
CA GLY A 29 3.90 -7.54 -5.02
C GLY A 29 4.85 -8.74 -5.22
N ARG A 30 5.26 -9.01 -6.47
CA ARG A 30 6.23 -10.08 -6.76
C ARG A 30 7.58 -9.84 -6.07
N GLN A 31 8.05 -8.60 -6.04
CA GLN A 31 9.28 -8.24 -5.32
C GLN A 31 9.11 -8.35 -3.80
N ALA A 32 7.93 -8.06 -3.26
CA ALA A 32 7.63 -8.28 -1.85
C ALA A 32 7.60 -9.77 -1.49
N ASP A 33 7.10 -10.64 -2.37
CA ASP A 33 7.16 -12.09 -2.20
C ASP A 33 8.60 -12.60 -2.05
N LEU A 34 9.53 -12.03 -2.83
CA LEU A 34 10.96 -12.38 -2.74
C LEU A 34 11.60 -11.96 -1.42
N ILE A 35 11.08 -10.91 -0.77
CA ILE A 35 11.64 -10.34 0.46
C ILE A 35 11.01 -10.96 1.71
N VAL A 36 9.69 -11.13 1.72
CA VAL A 36 8.91 -11.57 2.89
C VAL A 36 8.60 -13.07 2.84
N GLY A 37 8.59 -13.65 1.65
CA GLY A 37 8.11 -15.01 1.39
C GLY A 37 6.59 -15.05 1.24
N THR A 38 6.09 -16.00 0.45
CA THR A 38 4.65 -16.20 0.17
C THR A 38 3.91 -16.97 1.27
N GLY A 39 4.62 -17.41 2.31
CA GLY A 39 4.11 -18.37 3.30
C GLY A 39 4.13 -19.82 2.79
N PRO A 40 3.77 -20.77 3.66
CA PRO A 40 3.75 -22.19 3.34
C PRO A 40 2.60 -22.55 2.37
N LEU A 41 2.76 -23.64 1.62
CA LEU A 41 1.70 -24.15 0.75
C LEU A 41 0.47 -24.58 1.57
N PRO A 42 -0.76 -24.21 1.17
CA PRO A 42 -1.97 -24.64 1.86
C PRO A 42 -2.04 -26.16 2.04
N GLY A 43 -2.28 -26.60 3.28
CA GLY A 43 -2.37 -28.03 3.65
C GLY A 43 -1.04 -28.72 3.92
N SER A 44 0.11 -28.03 3.82
CA SER A 44 1.39 -28.58 4.30
C SER A 44 1.45 -28.60 5.84
N ASP A 45 2.37 -29.38 6.41
CA ASP A 45 2.61 -29.40 7.85
C ASP A 45 3.00 -28.02 8.39
N GLU A 46 3.80 -27.26 7.63
CA GLU A 46 4.17 -25.88 7.98
C GLU A 46 2.96 -24.94 7.98
N TRP A 47 2.02 -25.11 7.04
CA TRP A 47 0.79 -24.31 6.99
C TRP A 47 -0.15 -24.64 8.15
N LEU A 48 -0.31 -25.93 8.48
CA LEU A 48 -1.09 -26.37 9.63
C LEU A 48 -0.47 -25.88 10.95
N ALA A 49 0.86 -25.80 11.03
CA ALA A 49 1.55 -25.29 12.21
C ALA A 49 1.32 -23.79 12.46
N GLU A 50 0.96 -23.02 11.42
CA GLU A 50 0.60 -21.61 11.55
C GLU A 50 -0.87 -21.41 11.98
N GLU A 51 -1.70 -22.46 12.02
CA GLU A 51 -3.10 -22.38 12.40
C GLU A 51 -3.26 -21.88 13.85
N GLY A 52 -4.10 -20.86 14.05
CA GLY A 52 -4.33 -20.24 15.35
C GLY A 52 -3.19 -19.32 15.83
N THR A 53 -2.18 -19.06 14.98
CA THR A 53 -1.11 -18.09 15.26
C THR A 53 -1.35 -16.77 14.50
N ASP A 54 -0.65 -15.71 14.92
CA ASP A 54 -0.67 -14.41 14.23
C ASP A 54 0.27 -14.35 13.01
N ILE A 55 1.09 -15.40 12.79
CA ILE A 55 2.14 -15.42 11.76
C ILE A 55 1.60 -15.07 10.36
N PRO A 56 0.46 -15.62 9.88
CA PRO A 56 -0.08 -15.25 8.57
C PRO A 56 -0.44 -13.76 8.47
N ALA A 57 -0.99 -13.18 9.54
CA ALA A 57 -1.36 -11.77 9.59
C ALA A 57 -0.11 -10.87 9.64
N GLU A 58 0.89 -11.22 10.44
CA GLU A 58 2.18 -10.51 10.48
C GLU A 58 2.88 -10.54 9.12
N ARG A 59 2.88 -11.69 8.45
CA ARG A 59 3.43 -11.85 7.10
C ARG A 59 2.72 -10.96 6.08
N GLN A 60 1.39 -10.92 6.12
CA GLN A 60 0.60 -10.05 5.23
C GLN A 60 0.92 -8.56 5.48
N LEU A 61 1.03 -8.15 6.74
CA LEU A 61 1.38 -6.77 7.09
C LEU A 61 2.80 -6.42 6.61
N ALA A 62 3.78 -7.31 6.83
CA ALA A 62 5.15 -7.14 6.36
C ALA A 62 5.20 -7.02 4.82
N TRP A 63 4.44 -7.85 4.10
CA TRP A 63 4.34 -7.81 2.65
C TRP A 63 3.78 -6.48 2.14
N GLN A 64 2.72 -5.95 2.77
CA GLN A 64 2.15 -4.65 2.40
C GLN A 64 3.11 -3.49 2.66
N LEU A 65 3.87 -3.54 3.77
CA LEU A 65 4.90 -2.54 4.08
C LEU A 65 6.04 -2.55 3.04
N VAL A 66 6.44 -3.74 2.55
CA VAL A 66 7.43 -3.85 1.48
C VAL A 66 6.87 -3.33 0.15
N CYS A 67 5.62 -3.65 -0.19
CA CYS A 67 4.95 -3.09 -1.37
C CYS A 67 4.95 -1.57 -1.35
N LEU A 68 4.57 -0.95 -0.22
CA LEU A 68 4.57 0.50 -0.04
C LEU A 68 5.96 1.10 -0.30
N ARG A 69 7.01 0.47 0.24
CA ARG A 69 8.39 0.94 0.08
C ARG A 69 8.84 0.90 -1.38
N ILE A 70 8.51 -0.18 -2.09
CA ILE A 70 8.86 -0.35 -3.50
C ILE A 70 8.09 0.64 -4.38
N GLN A 71 6.78 0.77 -4.18
CA GLN A 71 5.94 1.70 -4.93
C GLN A 71 6.45 3.14 -4.79
N LEU A 72 6.79 3.58 -3.56
CA LEU A 72 7.37 4.90 -3.34
C LEU A 72 8.73 5.08 -4.01
N GLY A 73 9.60 4.08 -3.93
CA GLY A 73 10.89 4.10 -4.63
C GLY A 73 10.76 4.17 -6.15
N ALA A 74 9.67 3.61 -6.70
CA ALA A 74 9.34 3.62 -8.13
C ALA A 74 8.52 4.86 -8.56
N GLY A 75 8.14 5.74 -7.64
CA GLY A 75 7.29 6.92 -7.93
C GLY A 75 5.83 6.57 -8.24
N ILE A 76 5.36 5.39 -7.82
CA ILE A 76 3.97 4.94 -7.96
C ILE A 76 3.13 5.51 -6.81
N ASP A 77 1.97 6.10 -7.12
CA ASP A 77 1.04 6.53 -6.07
C ASP A 77 0.61 5.33 -5.22
N SER A 78 0.75 5.46 -3.91
CA SER A 78 0.63 4.36 -2.95
C SER A 78 -0.56 4.52 -1.99
N VAL A 79 -1.50 5.44 -2.26
CA VAL A 79 -2.65 5.71 -1.39
C VAL A 79 -3.45 4.45 -1.08
N GLU A 80 -3.70 3.59 -2.07
CA GLU A 80 -4.46 2.34 -1.86
C GLU A 80 -3.72 1.34 -0.95
N THR A 81 -2.39 1.25 -1.11
CA THR A 81 -1.53 0.43 -0.24
C THR A 81 -1.53 0.96 1.18
N VAL A 82 -1.43 2.28 1.36
CA VAL A 82 -1.52 2.91 2.69
C VAL A 82 -2.90 2.69 3.32
N MET A 83 -3.98 2.83 2.56
CA MET A 83 -5.33 2.52 3.02
C MET A 83 -5.46 1.06 3.48
N SER A 84 -4.94 0.13 2.69
CA SER A 84 -4.95 -1.30 3.02
C SER A 84 -4.17 -1.58 4.31
N LEU A 85 -2.98 -0.99 4.47
CA LEU A 85 -2.18 -1.05 5.69
C LEU A 85 -2.97 -0.53 6.90
N ARG A 86 -3.63 0.62 6.77
CA ARG A 86 -4.45 1.20 7.85
C ARG A 86 -5.60 0.28 8.24
N ARG A 87 -6.29 -0.32 7.27
CA ARG A 87 -7.36 -1.31 7.51
C ARG A 87 -6.85 -2.58 8.19
N CYS A 88 -5.59 -2.95 7.97
CA CYS A 88 -4.92 -4.08 8.60
C CYS A 88 -4.26 -3.72 9.95
N GLY A 89 -4.56 -2.56 10.54
CA GLY A 89 -4.06 -2.21 11.87
C GLY A 89 -2.69 -1.50 11.88
N ALA A 90 -2.12 -1.14 10.73
CA ALA A 90 -0.85 -0.43 10.69
C ALA A 90 -1.02 1.00 11.24
N THR A 91 -0.21 1.39 12.22
CA THR A 91 -0.14 2.76 12.75
C THR A 91 0.56 3.71 11.76
N TRP A 92 0.25 5.00 11.81
CA TRP A 92 1.00 6.04 11.09
C TRP A 92 2.48 6.05 11.46
N ALA A 93 2.82 5.68 12.70
CA ALA A 93 4.21 5.52 13.12
C ALA A 93 4.90 4.37 12.38
N THR A 94 4.20 3.25 12.16
CA THR A 94 4.72 2.10 11.41
C THR A 94 4.88 2.43 9.93
N ILE A 95 3.87 3.08 9.35
CA ILE A 95 3.91 3.55 7.96
C ILE A 95 5.07 4.54 7.77
N GLY A 96 5.19 5.55 8.64
CA GLY A 96 6.28 6.52 8.59
C GLY A 96 7.65 5.86 8.65
N ARG A 97 7.86 4.94 9.60
CA ARG A 97 9.12 4.19 9.69
C ARG A 97 9.43 3.40 8.42
N ALA A 98 8.44 2.73 7.82
CA ALA A 98 8.64 1.98 6.59
C ALA A 98 9.08 2.89 5.43
N THR A 99 8.56 4.12 5.37
CA THR A 99 8.80 5.06 4.27
C THR A 99 9.91 6.08 4.55
N GLY A 100 10.59 5.98 5.70
CA GLY A 100 11.62 6.95 6.10
C GLY A 100 11.05 8.31 6.52
N MET A 101 9.76 8.38 6.85
CA MET A 101 9.04 9.57 7.29
C MET A 101 8.76 9.53 8.80
N THR A 102 8.43 10.67 9.38
CA THR A 102 7.85 10.70 10.73
C THR A 102 6.38 10.26 10.70
N ARG A 103 5.82 9.91 11.86
CA ARG A 103 4.37 9.68 12.03
C ARG A 103 3.55 10.86 11.50
N GLN A 104 3.93 12.08 11.88
CA GLN A 104 3.28 13.31 11.46
C GLN A 104 3.28 13.44 9.93
N SER A 105 4.45 13.32 9.31
CA SER A 105 4.60 13.49 7.86
C SER A 105 3.84 12.43 7.07
N ALA A 106 3.76 11.19 7.57
CA ALA A 106 2.95 10.15 6.96
C ALA A 106 1.45 10.49 7.02
N HIS A 107 0.96 10.90 8.20
CA HIS A 107 -0.43 11.33 8.36
C HIS A 107 -0.76 12.57 7.51
N GLU A 108 0.11 13.58 7.45
CA GLU A 108 -0.10 14.76 6.61
C GLU A 108 -0.18 14.42 5.12
N ARG A 109 0.65 13.47 4.68
CA ARG A 109 0.71 13.04 3.28
C ARG A 109 -0.54 12.27 2.85
N TRP A 110 -1.02 11.33 3.67
CA TRP A 110 -2.05 10.38 3.25
C TRP A 110 -3.33 10.41 4.08
N GLY A 111 -3.32 10.96 5.29
CA GLY A 111 -4.41 10.85 6.26
C GLY A 111 -5.75 11.33 5.71
N ARG A 112 -5.77 12.47 5.02
CA ARG A 112 -7.00 12.99 4.39
C ARG A 112 -7.55 12.06 3.29
N GLN A 113 -6.68 11.51 2.44
CA GLN A 113 -7.10 10.62 1.35
C GLN A 113 -7.60 9.29 1.92
N VAL A 114 -6.92 8.74 2.93
CA VAL A 114 -7.36 7.52 3.63
C VAL A 114 -8.71 7.74 4.31
N ALA A 115 -8.90 8.86 5.02
CA ALA A 115 -10.18 9.18 5.64
C ALA A 115 -11.31 9.31 4.62
N ALA A 116 -11.08 9.98 3.49
CA ALA A 116 -12.06 10.09 2.43
C ALA A 116 -12.50 8.73 1.84
N ILE A 117 -11.62 7.72 1.89
CA ILE A 117 -11.91 6.37 1.39
C ILE A 117 -12.58 5.50 2.46
N LEU A 118 -12.06 5.52 3.70
CA LEU A 118 -12.49 4.61 4.77
C LEU A 118 -13.68 5.14 5.59
N ASP A 119 -13.86 6.45 5.62
CA ASP A 119 -14.97 7.12 6.28
C ASP A 119 -15.62 8.17 5.35
N PRO A 120 -16.20 7.74 4.21
CA PRO A 120 -16.75 8.66 3.21
C PRO A 120 -17.97 9.45 3.71
N TYR A 121 -18.61 9.00 4.78
CA TYR A 121 -19.84 9.60 5.33
C TYR A 121 -19.65 10.27 6.70
N GLY A 122 -18.45 10.28 7.26
CA GLY A 122 -18.18 10.85 8.59
C GLY A 122 -18.80 10.06 9.74
N ALA A 123 -18.98 8.75 9.57
CA ALA A 123 -19.49 7.83 10.59
C ALA A 123 -18.39 7.36 11.57
N GLY A 124 -17.13 7.69 11.29
CA GLY A 124 -15.96 7.25 12.04
C GLY A 124 -15.19 6.13 11.33
N MET A 125 -13.91 6.00 11.68
CA MET A 125 -13.03 4.98 11.10
C MET A 125 -13.48 3.55 11.46
N PRO A 126 -13.25 2.56 10.58
CA PRO A 126 -13.48 1.16 10.92
C PRO A 126 -12.70 0.75 12.18
N PRO A 127 -13.23 -0.15 13.04
CA PRO A 127 -12.59 -0.52 14.32
C PRO A 127 -11.18 -1.10 14.19
N ALA A 128 -10.84 -1.66 13.03
CA ALA A 128 -9.50 -2.20 12.75
C ALA A 128 -8.45 -1.11 12.49
N VAL A 129 -8.87 0.13 12.21
CA VAL A 129 -7.95 1.25 11.99
C VAL A 129 -7.52 1.81 13.35
N PRO A 130 -6.22 1.88 13.66
CA PRO A 130 -5.75 2.42 14.93
C PRO A 130 -6.07 3.92 15.07
N ASP A 131 -6.53 4.32 16.26
CA ASP A 131 -6.67 5.73 16.63
C ASP A 131 -5.30 6.29 17.06
N ASP A 132 -4.50 6.67 16.08
CA ASP A 132 -3.13 7.17 16.29
C ASP A 132 -2.81 8.42 15.45
N ASP A 133 -3.85 9.17 15.07
CA ASP A 133 -3.69 10.46 14.42
C ASP A 133 -2.87 11.41 15.33
N PRO A 134 -1.97 12.22 14.76
CA PRO A 134 -1.21 13.16 15.55
C PRO A 134 -2.08 14.29 16.08
N VAL A 135 -1.82 14.68 17.32
CA VAL A 135 -2.43 15.87 17.92
C VAL A 135 -2.00 17.08 17.10
N ALA A 136 -2.97 17.90 16.69
CA ALA A 136 -2.69 19.15 16.00
C ALA A 136 -1.75 20.03 16.87
N PRO A 137 -0.75 20.70 16.26
CA PRO A 137 0.14 21.60 16.98
C PRO A 137 -0.60 22.82 17.56
#